data_AF-A0A6C0BUE0-F1
#
_entry.id   AF-A0A6C0BUE0-F1
#
_cell.length_a   1.000
_cell.length_b   1.000
_cell.length_c   1.000
_cell.angle_alpha   90.00
_cell.angle_beta   90.00
_cell.angle_gamma   90.00
#
_symmetry.space_group_name_H-M   'P 1'
#
loop_
_entity.id
_entity.type
_entity.pdbx_description
1 polymer ?
#
loop_
_entity_poly.entity_id
_entity_poly.type
_entity_poly.pdbx_seq_one_letter_code
_entity_poly.pdbx_strand_id
1 'polypeptide(L)'
;MNKKYFITFGAGNTNYYEASDRLIKQANNLCIFNKTISYTDEFLKNDNIFWSQHQEFIENNKKGYGYWIWKSYIIKKTCEQLNDGDVLLYADCGCEIDIRKKDKIINYMELVKTEYIIGSKTALEKKYNKMDLILLLNILENKYLDTSQHQAGALLFLICKETRILINLWYDLCCDYHNIDDSPSRSQNLDCFIDHRHDQSVFSLLTKKYQLYSTNYSIEDCIEYIRNKSGNSQINISNVTNPR
;
A
#
# COMPACT_ATOMS: atom_id res chain seq x y z
N MET A 1 6.98 -23.70 -7.45
CA MET A 1 6.41 -23.07 -6.24
C MET A 1 6.20 -21.60 -6.54
N ASN A 2 5.04 -21.05 -6.16
CA ASN A 2 4.74 -19.64 -6.35
C ASN A 2 5.62 -18.80 -5.42
N LYS A 3 6.20 -17.72 -5.95
CA LYS A 3 7.08 -16.81 -5.21
C LYS A 3 6.24 -15.94 -4.25
N LYS A 4 6.85 -15.60 -3.13
CA LYS A 4 6.30 -14.72 -2.09
C LYS A 4 7.27 -13.59 -1.85
N TYR A 5 6.90 -12.37 -2.24
CA TYR A 5 7.75 -11.19 -2.06
C TYR A 5 7.17 -10.30 -0.95
N PHE A 6 8.06 -9.69 -0.17
CA PHE A 6 7.72 -8.62 0.76
C PHE A 6 8.45 -7.35 0.35
N ILE A 7 7.75 -6.22 0.32
CA ILE A 7 8.37 -4.92 0.05
C ILE A 7 7.87 -3.86 1.04
N THR A 8 8.73 -2.89 1.31
CA THR A 8 8.44 -1.66 2.07
C THR A 8 9.21 -0.50 1.46
N PHE A 9 8.92 0.71 1.90
CA PHE A 9 9.64 1.91 1.52
C PHE A 9 10.02 2.75 2.74
N GLY A 10 11.27 3.21 2.77
CA GLY A 10 11.76 4.15 3.77
C GLY A 10 12.55 5.27 3.09
N ALA A 11 12.12 6.53 3.26
CA ALA A 11 12.79 7.68 2.68
C ALA A 11 12.50 8.99 3.42
N GLY A 12 13.30 10.01 3.15
CA GLY A 12 13.09 11.40 3.57
C GLY A 12 13.74 11.78 4.90
N ASN A 13 14.02 10.81 5.79
CA ASN A 13 14.89 10.99 6.95
C ASN A 13 15.35 9.63 7.53
N THR A 14 16.35 9.68 8.42
CA THR A 14 16.93 8.52 9.12
C THR A 14 15.89 7.61 9.77
N ASN A 15 14.88 8.19 10.42
CA ASN A 15 13.86 7.42 11.12
C ASN A 15 13.10 6.47 10.15
N TYR A 16 12.73 6.94 8.95
CA TYR A 16 12.04 6.08 7.99
C TYR A 16 12.94 4.99 7.38
N TYR A 17 14.24 5.24 7.19
CA TYR A 17 15.18 4.18 6.79
C TYR A 17 15.29 3.12 7.90
N GLU A 18 15.48 3.54 9.14
CA GLU A 18 15.58 2.63 10.28
C GLU A 18 14.28 1.82 10.49
N ALA A 19 13.11 2.45 10.32
CA ALA A 19 11.82 1.78 10.39
C ALA A 19 11.65 0.72 9.28
N SER A 20 12.11 1.04 8.06
CA SER A 20 12.09 0.10 6.94
C SER A 20 13.03 -1.08 7.20
N ASP A 21 14.23 -0.83 7.70
CA ASP A 21 15.20 -1.87 8.08
C ASP A 21 14.66 -2.78 9.19
N ARG A 22 14.00 -2.20 10.20
CA ARG A 22 13.30 -2.99 11.23
C ARG A 22 12.26 -3.90 10.60
N LEU A 23 11.38 -3.36 9.76
CA LEU A 23 10.29 -4.11 9.16
C LEU A 23 10.83 -5.23 8.25
N ILE A 24 11.91 -4.99 7.52
CA ILE A 24 12.61 -6.02 6.73
C ILE A 24 13.19 -7.12 7.60
N LYS A 25 13.81 -6.79 8.74
CA LYS A 25 14.28 -7.78 9.71
C LYS A 25 13.12 -8.64 10.23
N GLN A 26 11.98 -8.02 10.59
CA GLN A 26 10.78 -8.73 11.04
C GLN A 26 10.24 -9.66 9.94
N ALA A 27 10.15 -9.19 8.68
CA ALA A 27 9.71 -10.01 7.55
C ALA A 27 10.65 -11.19 7.27
N ASN A 28 11.97 -10.95 7.30
CA ASN A 28 12.98 -11.99 7.10
C ASN A 28 12.93 -13.06 8.21
N ASN A 29 12.68 -12.68 9.46
CA ASN A 29 12.56 -13.61 10.58
C ASN A 29 11.40 -14.62 10.41
N LEU A 30 10.38 -14.30 9.61
CA LEU A 30 9.33 -15.26 9.29
C LEU A 30 9.87 -16.46 8.49
N CYS A 31 10.93 -16.28 7.71
CA CYS A 31 11.48 -17.28 6.79
C CYS A 31 10.43 -17.83 5.80
N ILE A 32 9.52 -16.97 5.31
CA ILE A 32 8.45 -17.36 4.35
C ILE A 32 8.55 -16.66 2.99
N PHE A 33 9.33 -15.59 2.89
CA PHE A 33 9.48 -14.81 1.66
C PHE A 33 10.69 -15.28 0.87
N ASN A 34 10.54 -15.39 -0.45
CA ASN A 34 11.64 -15.66 -1.37
C ASN A 34 12.53 -14.43 -1.57
N LYS A 35 11.97 -13.23 -1.42
CA LYS A 35 12.67 -11.95 -1.54
C LYS A 35 12.02 -10.92 -0.65
N THR A 36 12.83 -10.14 0.04
CA THR A 36 12.40 -8.95 0.78
C THR A 36 13.14 -7.74 0.22
N ILE A 37 12.45 -6.61 0.04
CA ILE A 37 13.04 -5.40 -0.57
C ILE A 37 12.68 -4.17 0.27
N SER A 38 13.71 -3.44 0.71
CA SER A 38 13.59 -2.10 1.27
C SER A 38 13.84 -1.11 0.14
N TYR A 39 12.78 -0.51 -0.43
CA TYR A 39 12.96 0.57 -1.39
C TYR A 39 13.29 1.87 -0.66
N THR A 40 14.11 2.71 -1.28
CA THR A 40 14.56 4.00 -0.74
C THR A 40 14.39 5.09 -1.77
N ASP A 41 14.58 6.35 -1.37
CA ASP A 41 14.67 7.45 -2.34
C ASP A 41 15.89 7.33 -3.26
N GLU A 42 17.00 6.72 -2.83
CA GLU A 42 18.13 6.43 -3.71
C GLU A 42 17.71 5.51 -4.86
N PHE A 43 16.89 4.48 -4.58
CA PHE A 43 16.31 3.65 -5.63
C PHE A 43 15.49 4.48 -6.62
N LEU A 44 14.63 5.38 -6.12
CA LEU A 44 13.81 6.24 -6.99
C LEU A 44 14.66 7.18 -7.84
N LYS A 45 15.67 7.82 -7.25
CA LYS A 45 16.60 8.75 -7.92
C LYS A 45 17.44 8.08 -9.01
N ASN A 46 17.80 6.81 -8.80
CA ASN A 46 18.57 6.02 -9.76
C ASN A 46 17.68 5.36 -10.85
N ASP A 47 16.36 5.37 -10.69
CA ASP A 47 15.43 4.92 -11.73
C ASP A 47 15.12 6.09 -12.68
N ASN A 48 15.86 6.16 -13.79
CA ASN A 48 15.73 7.25 -14.77
C ASN A 48 14.30 7.46 -15.29
N ILE A 49 13.49 6.39 -15.40
CA ILE A 49 12.12 6.50 -15.93
C ILE A 49 11.25 7.25 -14.93
N PHE A 50 11.28 6.82 -13.67
CA PHE A 50 10.47 7.44 -12.62
C PHE A 50 10.99 8.84 -12.25
N TRP A 51 12.30 8.98 -12.06
CA TRP A 51 12.88 10.22 -11.56
C TRP A 51 12.74 11.36 -12.57
N SER A 52 13.04 11.12 -13.86
CA SER A 52 12.91 12.18 -14.87
C SER A 52 11.47 12.70 -15.02
N GLN A 53 10.48 11.84 -14.78
CA GLN A 53 9.07 12.22 -14.86
C GLN A 53 8.58 12.95 -13.60
N HIS A 54 9.05 12.55 -12.41
CA HIS A 54 8.44 12.96 -11.15
C HIS A 54 9.32 13.80 -10.23
N GLN A 55 10.62 13.98 -10.54
CA GLN A 55 11.57 14.70 -9.69
C GLN A 55 11.05 16.09 -9.28
N GLU A 56 10.64 16.91 -10.25
CA GLU A 56 10.15 18.27 -9.96
C GLU A 56 8.94 18.25 -9.02
N PHE A 57 8.00 17.32 -9.24
CA PHE A 57 6.83 17.19 -8.38
C PHE A 57 7.21 16.74 -6.96
N ILE A 58 8.08 15.75 -6.82
CA ILE A 58 8.52 15.22 -5.52
C ILE A 58 9.29 16.27 -4.73
N GLU A 59 10.22 16.99 -5.38
CA GLU A 59 11.05 18.01 -4.73
C GLU A 59 10.22 19.22 -4.24
N ASN A 60 9.17 19.57 -4.98
CA ASN A 60 8.25 20.65 -4.62
C ASN A 60 7.16 20.23 -3.61
N ASN A 61 6.88 18.92 -3.46
CA ASN A 61 5.79 18.42 -2.61
C ASN A 61 6.29 17.41 -1.57
N LYS A 62 6.73 17.92 -0.40
CA LYS A 62 7.38 17.08 0.64
C LYS A 62 6.46 16.08 1.34
N LYS A 63 5.15 16.37 1.43
CA LYS A 63 4.20 15.50 2.14
C LYS A 63 4.07 14.17 1.39
N GLY A 64 4.20 13.06 2.11
CA GLY A 64 4.20 11.72 1.49
C GLY A 64 5.35 11.44 0.52
N TYR A 65 6.42 12.27 0.54
CA TYR A 65 7.52 12.19 -0.43
C TYR A 65 7.02 12.31 -1.88
N GLY A 66 6.35 13.42 -2.21
CA GLY A 66 5.63 13.61 -3.47
C GLY A 66 4.23 13.00 -3.47
N TYR A 67 3.55 13.02 -2.32
CA TYR A 67 2.20 12.50 -2.12
C TYR A 67 1.99 11.00 -2.43
N TRP A 68 3.01 10.19 -2.13
CA TRP A 68 2.97 8.72 -2.25
C TRP A 68 2.86 8.17 -3.68
N ILE A 69 3.11 8.97 -4.72
CA ILE A 69 3.14 8.46 -6.12
C ILE A 69 4.12 7.29 -6.31
N TRP A 70 5.21 7.27 -5.52
CA TRP A 70 6.17 6.17 -5.52
C TRP A 70 5.56 4.82 -5.11
N LYS A 71 4.46 4.79 -4.35
CA LYS A 71 3.90 3.55 -3.78
C LYS A 71 3.36 2.63 -4.86
N SER A 72 2.46 3.14 -5.69
CA SER A 72 1.93 2.39 -6.84
C SER A 72 3.05 2.02 -7.82
N TYR A 73 4.06 2.89 -7.98
CA TYR A 73 5.23 2.62 -8.82
C TYR A 73 6.09 1.45 -8.33
N ILE A 74 6.52 1.44 -7.07
CA ILE A 74 7.38 0.34 -6.56
C ILE A 74 6.62 -0.99 -6.50
N ILE A 75 5.30 -0.95 -6.24
CA ILE A 75 4.43 -2.11 -6.33
C ILE A 75 4.41 -2.61 -7.78
N LYS A 76 4.13 -1.74 -8.76
CA LYS A 76 4.17 -2.05 -10.20
C LYS A 76 5.51 -2.66 -10.63
N LYS A 77 6.64 -2.03 -10.30
CA LYS A 77 8.00 -2.52 -10.61
C LYS A 77 8.31 -3.88 -9.97
N THR A 78 7.74 -4.14 -8.80
CA THR A 78 7.90 -5.45 -8.14
C THR A 78 7.03 -6.51 -8.82
N CYS A 79 5.80 -6.17 -9.20
CA CYS A 79 4.91 -7.06 -9.95
C CYS A 79 5.51 -7.49 -11.30
N GLU A 80 6.28 -6.65 -11.97
CA GLU A 80 7.00 -6.98 -13.22
C GLU A 80 8.04 -8.12 -13.04
N GLN A 81 8.49 -8.39 -11.82
CA GLN A 81 9.44 -9.48 -11.50
C GLN A 81 8.75 -10.78 -11.06
N LEU A 82 7.43 -10.73 -10.86
CA LEU A 82 6.60 -11.84 -10.38
C LEU A 82 5.82 -12.45 -11.54
N ASN A 83 5.50 -13.73 -11.43
CA ASN A 83 4.65 -14.45 -12.37
C ASN A 83 3.22 -14.52 -11.85
N ASP A 84 2.28 -14.86 -12.73
CA ASP A 84 0.90 -15.09 -12.30
C ASP A 84 0.83 -16.28 -11.32
N GLY A 85 0.06 -16.11 -10.24
CA GLY A 85 0.00 -17.02 -9.09
C GLY A 85 0.95 -16.67 -7.94
N ASP A 86 1.94 -15.80 -8.16
CA ASP A 86 2.82 -15.31 -7.10
C ASP A 86 2.08 -14.36 -6.15
N VAL A 87 2.67 -14.08 -4.98
CA VAL A 87 2.08 -13.23 -3.94
C VAL A 87 3.03 -12.10 -3.57
N LEU A 88 2.50 -10.89 -3.45
CA LEU A 88 3.22 -9.70 -3.01
C LEU A 88 2.57 -9.13 -1.75
N LEU A 89 3.35 -8.98 -0.68
CA LEU A 89 2.96 -8.22 0.50
C LEU A 89 3.71 -6.87 0.51
N TYR A 90 2.97 -5.78 0.48
CA TYR A 90 3.46 -4.43 0.77
C TYR A 90 3.03 -4.03 2.20
N ALA A 91 3.91 -3.33 2.91
CA ALA A 91 3.53 -2.59 4.11
C ALA A 91 4.35 -1.30 4.24
N ASP A 92 3.71 -0.22 4.69
CA ASP A 92 4.37 1.01 5.09
C ASP A 92 5.42 0.70 6.18
N CYS A 93 6.58 1.36 6.16
CA CYS A 93 7.64 1.12 7.15
C CYS A 93 7.22 1.40 8.61
N GLY A 94 6.13 2.14 8.80
CA GLY A 94 5.50 2.37 10.11
C GLY A 94 4.72 1.17 10.66
N CYS A 95 4.46 0.15 9.85
CA CYS A 95 3.88 -1.11 10.31
C CYS A 95 4.92 -1.99 11.01
N GLU A 96 4.45 -3.02 11.70
CA GLU A 96 5.29 -4.08 12.23
C GLU A 96 4.73 -5.48 11.92
N ILE A 97 5.62 -6.45 11.87
CA ILE A 97 5.30 -7.87 11.67
C ILE A 97 5.66 -8.63 12.94
N ASP A 98 4.67 -9.29 13.53
CA ASP A 98 4.87 -10.18 14.66
C ASP A 98 5.22 -11.59 14.17
N ILE A 99 6.40 -12.09 14.58
CA ILE A 99 6.85 -13.46 14.26
C ILE A 99 5.84 -14.54 14.70
N ARG A 100 5.07 -14.27 15.77
CA ARG A 100 4.04 -15.20 16.29
C ARG A 100 2.85 -15.33 15.32
N LYS A 101 2.67 -14.38 14.39
CA LYS A 101 1.62 -14.41 13.37
C LYS A 101 2.06 -15.13 12.08
N LYS A 102 3.23 -15.77 12.04
CA LYS A 102 3.75 -16.48 10.85
C LYS A 102 2.71 -17.38 10.18
N ASP A 103 2.07 -18.27 10.92
CA ASP A 103 1.11 -19.22 10.34
C ASP A 103 -0.15 -18.52 9.82
N LYS A 104 -0.58 -17.47 10.51
CA LYS A 104 -1.69 -16.60 10.07
C LYS A 104 -1.34 -15.90 8.74
N ILE A 105 -0.13 -15.38 8.61
CA ILE A 105 0.36 -14.75 7.38
C ILE A 105 0.41 -15.77 6.23
N ILE A 106 0.92 -16.99 6.48
CA ILE A 106 0.91 -18.07 5.49
C ILE A 106 -0.52 -18.39 5.03
N ASN A 107 -1.47 -18.48 5.96
CA ASN A 107 -2.88 -18.70 5.62
C ASN A 107 -3.43 -17.56 4.75
N TYR A 108 -3.09 -16.31 5.03
CA TYR A 108 -3.55 -15.17 4.22
C TYR A 108 -2.96 -15.16 2.81
N MET A 109 -1.73 -15.66 2.64
CA MET A 109 -1.15 -15.87 1.31
C MET A 109 -1.89 -16.93 0.48
N GLU A 110 -2.64 -17.83 1.12
CA GLU A 110 -3.52 -18.77 0.43
C GLU A 110 -4.89 -18.13 0.16
N LEU A 111 -5.47 -17.41 1.14
CA LEU A 111 -6.75 -16.71 0.98
C LEU A 111 -6.71 -15.64 -0.12
N VAL A 112 -5.60 -14.92 -0.26
CA VAL A 112 -5.49 -13.87 -1.29
C VAL A 112 -5.63 -14.43 -2.71
N LYS A 113 -5.39 -15.74 -2.91
CA LYS A 113 -5.53 -16.38 -4.22
C LYS A 113 -6.98 -16.41 -4.72
N THR A 114 -7.97 -16.31 -3.82
CA THR A 114 -9.39 -16.19 -4.17
C THR A 114 -9.92 -14.77 -3.99
N GLU A 115 -9.31 -14.00 -3.08
CA GLU A 115 -9.76 -12.63 -2.76
C GLU A 115 -9.10 -11.54 -3.62
N TYR A 116 -8.06 -11.88 -4.39
CA TYR A 116 -7.21 -10.99 -5.20
C TYR A 116 -6.37 -9.99 -4.40
N ILE A 117 -6.99 -9.20 -3.53
CA ILE A 117 -6.33 -8.21 -2.68
C ILE A 117 -6.92 -8.26 -1.27
N ILE A 118 -6.06 -8.37 -0.26
CA ILE A 118 -6.42 -8.26 1.14
C ILE A 118 -5.69 -7.04 1.74
N GLY A 119 -6.45 -6.10 2.27
CA GLY A 119 -5.94 -4.93 3.00
C GLY A 119 -6.84 -4.61 4.20
N SER A 120 -6.75 -3.39 4.73
CA SER A 120 -7.63 -2.90 5.81
C SER A 120 -8.59 -1.79 5.35
N LYS A 121 -9.50 -1.38 6.23
CA LYS A 121 -10.55 -0.41 5.91
C LYS A 121 -10.53 0.76 6.89
N THR A 122 -10.89 1.95 6.42
CA THR A 122 -10.93 3.16 7.26
C THR A 122 -12.25 3.92 7.09
N ALA A 123 -12.22 5.24 7.25
CA ALA A 123 -13.36 6.13 7.13
C ALA A 123 -14.05 6.07 5.76
N LEU A 124 -15.25 6.65 5.68
CA LEU A 124 -16.12 6.55 4.50
C LEU A 124 -15.56 7.28 3.27
N GLU A 125 -15.81 6.70 2.09
CA GLU A 125 -15.41 7.25 0.80
C GLU A 125 -15.92 8.68 0.58
N LYS A 126 -17.20 8.94 0.84
CA LYS A 126 -17.81 10.28 0.65
C LYS A 126 -17.16 11.41 1.46
N LYS A 127 -16.47 11.07 2.55
CA LYS A 127 -15.78 12.05 3.40
C LYS A 127 -14.34 12.30 2.96
N TYR A 128 -13.75 11.37 2.19
CA TYR A 128 -12.31 11.29 2.02
C TYR A 128 -11.79 11.24 0.56
N ASN A 129 -12.65 11.59 -0.42
CA ASN A 129 -12.28 11.73 -1.82
C ASN A 129 -12.74 13.07 -2.41
N LYS A 130 -11.89 13.69 -3.22
CA LYS A 130 -12.29 14.83 -4.05
C LYS A 130 -13.35 14.37 -5.06
N MET A 131 -14.30 15.24 -5.38
CA MET A 131 -15.34 14.96 -6.36
C MET A 131 -14.75 14.66 -7.74
N ASP A 132 -13.68 15.35 -8.15
CA ASP A 132 -13.08 15.15 -9.47
C ASP A 132 -12.62 13.71 -9.68
N LEU A 133 -12.05 13.06 -8.65
CA LEU A 133 -11.65 11.66 -8.74
C LEU A 133 -12.87 10.72 -8.79
N ILE A 134 -13.93 11.02 -8.03
CA ILE A 134 -15.19 10.27 -8.06
C ILE A 134 -15.82 10.33 -9.46
N LEU A 135 -15.84 11.51 -10.07
CA LEU A 135 -16.35 11.75 -11.42
C LEU A 135 -15.48 11.06 -12.47
N LEU A 136 -14.16 11.22 -12.39
CA LEU A 136 -13.20 10.59 -13.29
C LEU A 136 -13.39 9.07 -13.37
N LEU A 137 -13.67 8.43 -12.22
CA LEU A 137 -13.88 6.99 -12.14
C LEU A 137 -15.32 6.55 -12.37
N ASN A 138 -16.27 7.47 -12.49
CA ASN A 138 -17.72 7.22 -12.58
C ASN A 138 -18.27 6.41 -11.38
N ILE A 139 -17.95 6.83 -10.14
CA ILE A 139 -18.30 6.13 -8.88
C ILE A 139 -19.26 6.97 -8.02
N LEU A 140 -20.25 7.62 -8.63
CA LEU A 140 -21.19 8.51 -7.92
C LEU A 140 -22.25 7.77 -7.08
N GLU A 141 -22.41 6.46 -7.26
CA GLU A 141 -23.47 5.71 -6.59
C GLU A 141 -23.19 5.52 -5.08
N ASN A 142 -24.21 5.72 -4.24
CA ASN A 142 -24.14 5.55 -2.79
C ASN A 142 -23.60 4.17 -2.36
N LYS A 143 -23.86 3.12 -3.15
CA LYS A 143 -23.33 1.76 -2.89
C LYS A 143 -21.79 1.71 -2.82
N TYR A 144 -21.10 2.69 -3.39
CA TYR A 144 -19.67 2.87 -3.27
C TYR A 144 -19.33 3.95 -2.23
N LEU A 145 -19.99 5.11 -2.30
CA LEU A 145 -19.65 6.29 -1.50
C LEU A 145 -19.97 6.15 0.00
N ASP A 146 -20.96 5.33 0.36
CA ASP A 146 -21.33 5.04 1.75
C ASP A 146 -20.52 3.88 2.36
N THR A 147 -19.49 3.39 1.67
CA THR A 147 -18.62 2.32 2.18
C THR A 147 -17.32 2.88 2.74
N SER A 148 -16.64 2.09 3.57
CA SER A 148 -15.28 2.41 4.03
C SER A 148 -14.27 2.44 2.89
N GLN A 149 -13.34 3.40 2.93
CA GLN A 149 -12.14 3.38 2.12
C GLN A 149 -11.31 2.14 2.42
N HIS A 150 -10.74 1.56 1.38
CA HIS A 150 -9.69 0.57 1.43
C HIS A 150 -8.36 1.28 1.68
N GLN A 151 -7.67 0.92 2.76
CA GLN A 151 -6.40 1.54 3.13
C GLN A 151 -5.26 1.02 2.26
N ALA A 152 -4.31 1.90 1.93
CA ALA A 152 -3.12 1.57 1.14
C ALA A 152 -1.84 1.46 2.01
N GLY A 153 -1.99 1.18 3.31
CA GLY A 153 -0.87 1.11 4.27
C GLY A 153 -0.24 -0.28 4.40
N ALA A 154 -1.00 -1.35 4.20
CA ALA A 154 -0.51 -2.71 4.02
C ALA A 154 -1.46 -3.45 3.09
N LEU A 155 -0.90 -4.16 2.11
CA LEU A 155 -1.65 -4.74 1.01
C LEU A 155 -1.02 -6.08 0.64
N LEU A 156 -1.82 -7.13 0.67
CA LEU A 156 -1.47 -8.45 0.16
C LEU A 156 -2.15 -8.65 -1.19
N PHE A 157 -1.37 -8.94 -2.22
CA PHE A 157 -1.84 -9.14 -3.59
C PHE A 157 -1.57 -10.58 -4.04
N LEU A 158 -2.57 -11.19 -4.68
CA LEU A 158 -2.32 -12.19 -5.71
C LEU A 158 -1.81 -11.46 -6.95
N ILE A 159 -0.72 -11.94 -7.54
CA ILE A 159 -0.28 -11.46 -8.84
C ILE A 159 -1.01 -12.26 -9.91
N CYS A 160 -1.82 -11.57 -10.71
CA CYS A 160 -2.54 -12.12 -11.86
C CYS A 160 -2.86 -10.99 -12.85
N LYS A 161 -3.48 -11.33 -13.98
CA LYS A 161 -3.92 -10.36 -14.99
C LYS A 161 -4.73 -9.20 -14.38
N GLU A 162 -5.69 -9.50 -13.52
CA GLU A 162 -6.63 -8.53 -12.94
C GLU A 162 -5.91 -7.53 -12.03
N THR A 163 -5.09 -8.03 -11.11
CA THR A 163 -4.36 -7.15 -10.18
C THR A 163 -3.27 -6.35 -10.87
N ARG A 164 -2.62 -6.89 -11.92
CA ARG A 164 -1.70 -6.11 -12.76
C ARG A 164 -2.37 -4.93 -13.44
N ILE A 165 -3.55 -5.16 -14.03
CA ILE A 165 -4.32 -4.07 -14.65
C ILE A 165 -4.65 -3.00 -13.62
N LEU A 166 -5.14 -3.40 -12.44
CA LEU A 166 -5.46 -2.46 -11.36
C LEU A 166 -4.23 -1.67 -10.89
N ILE A 167 -3.09 -2.33 -10.69
CA ILE A 167 -1.84 -1.69 -10.24
C ILE A 167 -1.31 -0.70 -11.28
N ASN A 168 -1.38 -1.05 -12.57
CA ASN A 168 -1.01 -0.12 -13.64
C ASN A 168 -1.94 1.10 -13.66
N LEU A 169 -3.26 0.89 -13.62
CA LEU A 169 -4.22 2.00 -13.56
C LEU A 169 -4.04 2.89 -12.32
N TRP A 170 -3.67 2.29 -11.19
CA TRP A 170 -3.39 3.03 -9.97
C TRP A 170 -2.18 3.96 -10.18
N TYR A 171 -1.09 3.46 -10.73
CA TYR A 171 0.06 4.31 -11.05
C TYR A 171 -0.28 5.37 -12.11
N ASP A 172 -0.92 4.98 -13.21
CA ASP A 172 -1.28 5.90 -14.30
C ASP A 172 -2.16 7.05 -13.83
N LEU A 173 -3.14 6.79 -12.94
CA LEU A 173 -3.99 7.83 -12.37
C LEU A 173 -3.25 8.71 -11.36
N CYS A 174 -2.29 8.16 -10.61
CA CYS A 174 -1.43 8.96 -9.73
C CYS A 174 -0.47 9.88 -10.51
N CYS A 175 -0.15 9.56 -11.77
CA CYS A 175 0.66 10.42 -12.64
C CYS A 175 -0.05 11.73 -13.02
N ASP A 176 -1.39 11.78 -12.96
CA ASP A 176 -2.12 13.04 -12.90
C ASP A 176 -2.17 13.51 -11.45
N TYR A 177 -1.25 14.42 -11.11
CA TYR A 177 -1.02 14.85 -9.74
C TYR A 177 -2.24 15.47 -9.05
N HIS A 178 -3.22 15.98 -9.81
CA HIS A 178 -4.46 16.49 -9.25
C HIS A 178 -5.23 15.41 -8.46
N ASN A 179 -5.06 14.14 -8.84
CA ASN A 179 -5.67 12.98 -8.17
C ASN A 179 -5.00 12.61 -6.85
N ILE A 180 -3.85 13.19 -6.51
CA ILE A 180 -3.10 12.84 -5.31
C ILE A 180 -2.61 14.04 -4.49
N ASP A 181 -2.67 15.26 -5.01
CA ASP A 181 -2.24 16.45 -4.29
C ASP A 181 -3.33 17.05 -3.38
N ASP A 182 -3.01 18.17 -2.72
CA ASP A 182 -3.94 18.92 -1.87
C ASP A 182 -4.69 20.04 -2.64
N SER A 183 -4.57 20.13 -3.98
CA SER A 183 -5.31 21.14 -4.76
C SER A 183 -6.82 20.87 -4.64
N PRO A 184 -7.67 21.92 -4.54
CA PRO A 184 -9.11 21.74 -4.40
C PRO A 184 -9.70 21.08 -5.64
N SER A 185 -10.74 20.28 -5.45
CA SER A 185 -11.55 19.74 -6.54
C SER A 185 -12.10 20.88 -7.40
N ARG A 186 -12.07 20.75 -8.73
CA ARG A 186 -12.68 21.69 -9.68
C ARG A 186 -14.20 21.61 -9.62
N SER A 187 -14.73 20.41 -9.42
CA SER A 187 -16.16 20.16 -9.15
C SER A 187 -16.48 20.33 -7.67
N GLN A 188 -17.73 20.70 -7.36
CA GLN A 188 -18.18 20.82 -5.98
C GLN A 188 -18.07 19.48 -5.25
N ASN A 189 -17.33 19.47 -4.13
CA ASN A 189 -17.29 18.32 -3.23
C ASN A 189 -18.64 18.06 -2.58
N LEU A 190 -18.88 16.82 -2.16
CA LEU A 190 -20.03 16.48 -1.32
C LEU A 190 -20.01 17.33 -0.04
N ASP A 191 -21.17 17.72 0.46
CA ASP A 191 -21.28 18.57 1.66
C ASP A 191 -20.56 17.97 2.89
N CYS A 192 -20.42 16.65 2.94
CA CYS A 192 -19.74 15.93 4.02
C CYS A 192 -18.24 15.68 3.79
N PHE A 193 -17.66 16.20 2.70
CA PHE A 193 -16.24 16.08 2.39
C PHE A 193 -15.39 16.73 3.49
N ILE A 194 -14.33 16.03 3.90
CA ILE A 194 -13.41 16.46 4.95
C ILE A 194 -12.03 16.73 4.36
N ASP A 195 -11.45 15.74 3.68
CA ASP A 195 -10.07 15.82 3.18
C ASP A 195 -9.86 14.79 2.06
N HIS A 196 -8.75 14.86 1.33
CA HIS A 196 -8.39 13.86 0.33
C HIS A 196 -7.32 12.88 0.84
N ARG A 197 -7.45 11.59 0.53
CA ARG A 197 -6.47 10.55 0.94
C ARG A 197 -5.45 10.17 -0.13
N HIS A 198 -5.23 11.05 -1.10
CA HIS A 198 -4.10 10.98 -2.03
C HIS A 198 -4.09 9.64 -2.81
N ASP A 199 -2.96 8.95 -2.90
CA ASP A 199 -2.83 7.66 -3.59
C ASP A 199 -3.82 6.59 -3.08
N GLN A 200 -4.16 6.62 -1.78
CA GLN A 200 -5.16 5.72 -1.19
C GLN A 200 -6.55 5.93 -1.77
N SER A 201 -6.93 7.18 -2.06
CA SER A 201 -8.21 7.50 -2.71
C SER A 201 -8.33 6.81 -4.07
N VAL A 202 -7.27 6.91 -4.88
CA VAL A 202 -7.19 6.29 -6.20
C VAL A 202 -7.29 4.77 -6.08
N PHE A 203 -6.49 4.17 -5.19
CA PHE A 203 -6.52 2.74 -4.91
C PHE A 203 -7.90 2.25 -4.47
N SER A 204 -8.51 2.95 -3.51
CA SER A 204 -9.78 2.55 -2.91
C SER A 204 -10.93 2.55 -3.92
N LEU A 205 -11.03 3.63 -4.71
CA LEU A 205 -12.06 3.75 -5.73
C LEU A 205 -11.85 2.75 -6.88
N LEU A 206 -10.61 2.53 -7.32
CA LEU A 206 -10.30 1.50 -8.33
C LEU A 206 -10.68 0.10 -7.85
N THR A 207 -10.28 -0.27 -6.64
CA THR A 207 -10.57 -1.61 -6.10
C THR A 207 -12.06 -1.88 -5.93
N LYS A 208 -12.87 -0.85 -5.65
CA LYS A 208 -14.34 -0.96 -5.68
C LYS A 208 -14.89 -1.11 -7.09
N LYS A 209 -14.38 -0.31 -8.04
CA LYS A 209 -14.81 -0.38 -9.45
C LYS A 209 -14.59 -1.75 -10.06
N TYR A 210 -13.45 -2.37 -9.75
CA TYR A 210 -13.07 -3.69 -10.29
C TYR A 210 -13.46 -4.87 -9.39
N GLN A 211 -13.96 -4.62 -8.18
CA GLN A 211 -14.38 -5.66 -7.22
C GLN A 211 -13.28 -6.68 -6.89
N LEU A 212 -12.03 -6.20 -6.74
CA LEU A 212 -10.84 -7.03 -6.51
C LEU A 212 -10.34 -6.99 -5.05
N TYR A 213 -11.20 -6.62 -4.10
CA TYR A 213 -10.79 -6.39 -2.72
C TYR A 213 -11.63 -7.21 -1.75
N SER A 214 -10.94 -7.92 -0.86
CA SER A 214 -11.53 -8.73 0.19
C SER A 214 -12.53 -7.96 1.04
N THR A 215 -13.73 -8.53 1.17
CA THR A 215 -14.72 -8.07 2.14
C THR A 215 -14.72 -8.88 3.43
N ASN A 216 -14.07 -10.05 3.42
CA ASN A 216 -14.17 -11.07 4.46
C ASN A 216 -12.97 -11.09 5.42
N TYR A 217 -11.82 -10.60 4.96
CA TYR A 217 -10.55 -10.64 5.66
C TYR A 217 -9.91 -9.26 5.73
N SER A 218 -9.30 -8.95 6.88
CA SER A 218 -8.52 -7.73 7.10
C SER A 218 -7.04 -8.05 7.25
N ILE A 219 -6.18 -7.31 6.56
CA ILE A 219 -4.72 -7.50 6.70
C ILE A 219 -4.21 -7.16 8.11
N GLU A 220 -4.98 -6.43 8.92
CA GLU A 220 -4.65 -6.13 10.33
C GLU A 220 -4.59 -7.38 11.21
N ASP A 221 -5.22 -8.48 10.78
CA ASP A 221 -5.03 -9.78 11.44
C ASP A 221 -3.58 -10.29 11.33
N CYS A 222 -2.83 -9.80 10.33
CA CYS A 222 -1.47 -10.20 10.01
C CYS A 222 -0.42 -9.12 10.32
N ILE A 223 -0.75 -7.84 10.07
CA ILE A 223 0.19 -6.72 10.09
C ILE A 223 -0.25 -5.67 11.10
N GLU A 224 0.67 -5.22 11.96
CA GLU A 224 0.38 -4.26 13.01
C GLU A 224 0.50 -2.81 12.50
N TYR A 225 -0.58 -2.02 12.58
CA TYR A 225 -0.60 -0.61 12.15
C TYR A 225 -0.17 0.35 13.27
N ILE A 226 1.03 0.15 13.82
CA ILE A 226 1.54 0.89 14.99
C ILE A 226 1.99 2.32 14.62
N ARG A 227 2.24 2.60 13.34
CA ARG A 227 2.82 3.87 12.84
C ARG A 227 4.17 4.18 13.49
N ASN A 228 4.95 3.14 13.78
CA ASN A 228 6.24 3.23 14.45
C ASN A 228 7.32 3.71 13.47
N LYS A 229 7.74 4.96 13.62
CA LYS A 229 8.77 5.57 12.77
C LYS A 229 10.20 5.28 13.21
N SER A 230 10.43 4.60 14.32
CA SER A 230 11.79 4.34 14.83
C SER A 230 12.41 3.08 14.22
N GLY A 231 13.69 2.81 14.42
CA GLY A 231 14.29 1.49 14.15
C GLY A 231 13.98 0.39 15.17
N ASN A 232 13.35 0.73 16.30
CA ASN A 232 13.10 -0.21 17.38
C ASN A 232 11.68 -0.78 17.28
N SER A 233 11.54 -2.08 17.53
CA SER A 233 10.25 -2.78 17.58
C SER A 233 9.46 -2.33 18.80
N GLN A 234 8.17 -2.03 18.63
CA GLN A 234 7.23 -1.85 19.73
C GLN A 234 6.51 -3.15 20.10
N ILE A 235 6.65 -4.20 19.28
CA ILE A 235 6.21 -5.54 19.65
C ILE A 235 7.11 -6.06 20.77
N ASN A 236 6.55 -6.28 21.96
CA ASN A 236 7.23 -6.93 23.08
C ASN A 236 7.30 -8.44 22.86
N ILE A 237 8.50 -8.95 22.58
CA ILE A 237 8.78 -10.39 22.33
C ILE A 237 9.19 -11.14 23.62
N SER A 238 9.15 -10.49 24.79
CA SER A 238 9.74 -10.98 26.06
C SER A 238 9.15 -12.27 26.66
N ASN A 239 8.34 -13.05 25.93
CA ASN A 239 7.82 -14.35 26.35
C ASN A 239 8.09 -15.49 25.35
N VAL A 240 9.12 -15.41 24.50
CA VAL A 240 9.61 -16.61 23.79
C VAL A 240 10.57 -17.34 24.72
N THR A 241 10.02 -18.17 25.61
CA THR A 241 10.78 -19.12 26.41
C THR A 241 11.59 -20.03 25.48
N ASN A 242 12.90 -20.12 25.73
CA ASN A 242 13.80 -21.12 25.15
C ASN A 242 13.12 -22.50 25.04
N PRO A 243 13.05 -23.10 23.85
CA PRO A 243 12.77 -24.53 23.77
C PRO A 243 14.00 -25.26 24.34
N ARG A 244 13.76 -26.04 25.40
CA ARG A 244 14.64 -27.14 25.81
C ARG A 244 14.63 -28.22 24.73
#